data_AF-A0A7C6KAN3-F1
#
_entry.id   AF-A0A7C6KAN3-F1
#
_cell.length_a   1.000
_cell.length_b   1.000
_cell.length_c   1.000
_cell.angle_alpha   90.00
_cell.angle_beta   90.00
_cell.angle_gamma   90.00
#
_symmetry.space_group_name_H-M   'P 1'
#
loop_
_entity.id
_entity.type
_entity.pdbx_description
1 polymer ?
#
loop_
_entity_poly.entity_id
_entity_poly.type
_entity_poly.pdbx_seq_one_letter_code
_entity_poly.pdbx_strand_id
1 'polypeptide(L)'
;MKLEFLEHYKDPYLKTDQGKGVFLAGVLFGYMAKCQDDEIKKAPIFKQLDFGRMNLRSLKKQLSRVPQLIYAYEGISKYSGLFTRLAAEAGELILAGGQKDLGVNGNFAFTVGFSNGPDLFWKIFKKTESSKNVNEEGN
;
A
#
# COMPACT_ATOMS: atom_id res chain seq x y z
N MET A 1 -10.20 4.43 -7.55
CA MET A 1 -9.84 3.84 -6.25
C MET A 1 -11.02 4.03 -5.32
N LYS A 2 -11.34 3.05 -4.50
CA LYS A 2 -12.42 3.08 -3.51
C LYS A 2 -11.80 3.24 -2.12
N LEU A 3 -11.82 4.46 -1.60
CA LEU A 3 -11.24 4.80 -0.30
C LEU A 3 -12.31 5.02 0.79
N GLU A 4 -13.59 4.94 0.44
CA GLU A 4 -14.74 5.12 1.34
C GLU A 4 -14.69 4.23 2.59
N PHE A 5 -14.07 3.04 2.50
CA PHE A 5 -13.93 2.16 3.65
C PHE A 5 -13.08 2.74 4.77
N LEU A 6 -12.18 3.69 4.46
CA LEU A 6 -11.40 4.41 5.47
C LEU A 6 -12.32 5.23 6.38
N GLU A 7 -13.49 5.64 5.89
CA GLU A 7 -14.46 6.40 6.66
C GLU A 7 -15.19 5.57 7.73
N HIS A 8 -15.10 4.24 7.66
CA HIS A 8 -15.70 3.37 8.67
C HIS A 8 -14.78 3.12 9.88
N TYR A 9 -13.50 3.46 9.80
CA TYR A 9 -12.61 3.32 10.95
C TYR A 9 -12.93 4.35 12.03
N LYS A 10 -12.99 3.88 13.28
CA LYS A 10 -13.21 4.72 14.48
C LYS A 10 -11.93 5.44 14.94
N ASP A 11 -10.77 5.04 14.43
CA ASP A 11 -9.48 5.62 14.81
C ASP A 11 -9.39 7.09 14.34
N PRO A 12 -9.24 8.07 15.26
CA PRO A 12 -9.12 9.48 14.91
C PRO A 12 -7.92 9.79 14.01
N TYR A 13 -6.83 9.03 14.13
CA TYR A 13 -5.66 9.22 13.29
C TYR A 13 -5.96 8.91 11.83
N LEU A 14 -6.67 7.81 11.57
CA LEU A 14 -7.10 7.41 10.22
C LEU A 14 -8.14 8.35 9.60
N LYS A 15 -8.71 9.29 10.37
CA LYS A 15 -9.55 10.36 9.83
C LYS A 15 -8.76 11.51 9.24
N THR A 16 -7.50 11.67 9.64
CA THR A 16 -6.62 12.72 9.10
C THR A 16 -6.06 12.33 7.74
N ASP A 17 -5.75 13.31 6.89
CA ASP A 17 -5.14 13.07 5.58
C ASP A 17 -3.81 12.31 5.74
N GLN A 18 -2.96 12.73 6.67
CA GLN A 18 -1.71 12.03 6.94
C GLN A 18 -1.97 10.57 7.35
N GLY A 19 -2.92 10.31 8.26
CA GLY A 19 -3.20 8.94 8.69
C GLY A 19 -3.72 8.06 7.58
N LYS A 20 -4.60 8.57 6.70
CA LYS A 20 -5.03 7.88 5.49
C LYS A 20 -3.84 7.58 4.57
N GLY A 21 -2.99 8.57 4.31
CA GLY A 21 -1.83 8.40 3.46
C GLY A 21 -0.82 7.38 4.00
N VAL A 22 -0.55 7.41 5.30
CA VAL A 22 0.34 6.46 5.98
C VAL A 22 -0.22 5.05 5.94
N PHE A 23 -1.52 4.88 6.16
CA PHE A 23 -2.20 3.60 6.04
C PHE A 23 -2.12 3.05 4.61
N LEU A 24 -2.40 3.88 3.60
CA LEU A 24 -2.32 3.49 2.19
C LEU A 24 -0.89 3.15 1.77
N ALA A 25 0.12 3.85 2.29
CA ALA A 25 1.51 3.48 2.09
C ALA A 25 1.84 2.10 2.70
N GLY A 26 1.24 1.77 3.85
CA GLY A 26 1.26 0.42 4.41
C GLY A 26 0.70 -0.59 3.41
N VAL A 27 -0.53 -0.38 2.93
CA VAL A 27 -1.20 -1.29 1.97
C VAL A 27 -0.35 -1.49 0.71
N LEU A 28 0.21 -0.41 0.19
CA LEU A 28 1.10 -0.40 -0.97
C LEU A 28 2.29 -1.36 -0.77
N PHE A 29 3.05 -1.15 0.30
CA PHE A 29 4.25 -1.95 0.55
C PHE A 29 3.93 -3.38 0.99
N GLY A 30 2.80 -3.59 1.67
CA GLY A 30 2.31 -4.93 2.02
C GLY A 30 2.02 -5.77 0.78
N TYR A 31 1.37 -5.17 -0.22
CA TYR A 31 1.11 -5.89 -1.47
C TYR A 31 2.36 -6.04 -2.35
N MET A 32 3.23 -5.03 -2.40
CA MET A 32 4.54 -5.18 -3.05
C MET A 32 5.36 -6.32 -2.43
N ALA A 33 5.34 -6.47 -1.10
CA ALA A 33 6.02 -7.57 -0.42
C ALA A 33 5.50 -8.93 -0.89
N LYS A 34 4.16 -9.07 -1.00
CA LYS A 34 3.53 -10.28 -1.53
C LYS A 34 3.88 -10.56 -2.99
N CYS A 35 4.10 -9.53 -3.80
CA CYS A 35 4.57 -9.70 -5.18
C CYS A 35 6.05 -10.09 -5.28
N GLN A 36 6.86 -9.84 -4.24
CA GLN A 36 8.28 -10.20 -4.20
C GLN A 36 8.51 -11.62 -3.70
N ASP A 37 7.69 -12.09 -2.76
CA ASP A 37 7.78 -13.42 -2.17
C ASP A 37 6.40 -13.86 -1.65
N ASP A 38 6.11 -15.15 -1.75
CA ASP A 38 4.87 -15.70 -1.20
C ASP A 38 4.79 -15.59 0.33
N GLU A 39 5.94 -15.67 0.99
CA GLU A 39 6.12 -15.43 2.41
C GLU A 39 6.62 -14.00 2.63
N ILE A 40 5.70 -13.10 3.02
CA ILE A 40 5.96 -11.66 3.20
C ILE A 40 7.22 -11.37 4.05
N LYS A 41 7.53 -12.19 5.06
CA LYS A 41 8.72 -12.01 5.92
C LYS A 41 10.05 -12.20 5.19
N LYS A 42 10.05 -12.98 4.09
CA LYS A 42 11.24 -13.21 3.26
C LYS A 42 11.43 -12.12 2.21
N ALA A 43 10.37 -11.40 1.86
CA ALA A 43 10.38 -10.33 0.88
C ALA A 43 11.47 -9.28 1.17
N PRO A 44 12.29 -8.89 0.17
CA PRO A 44 13.32 -7.87 0.35
C PRO A 44 12.81 -6.56 0.93
N ILE A 45 11.60 -6.12 0.58
CA ILE A 45 11.02 -4.89 1.11
C ILE A 45 10.72 -4.99 2.61
N PHE A 46 10.25 -6.14 3.09
CA PHE A 46 9.96 -6.35 4.50
C PHE A 46 11.20 -6.14 5.37
N LYS A 47 12.36 -6.63 4.90
CA LYS A 47 13.66 -6.49 5.59
C LYS A 47 14.19 -5.05 5.60
N GLN A 48 13.67 -4.18 4.74
CA GLN A 48 14.11 -2.78 4.59
C GLN A 48 13.20 -1.79 5.34
N LEU A 49 12.10 -2.25 5.91
CA LEU A 49 11.14 -1.42 6.64
C LEU A 49 11.36 -1.54 8.15
N ASP A 50 11.57 -0.41 8.81
CA ASP A 50 11.70 -0.33 10.26
C ASP A 50 10.33 -0.24 10.93
N PHE A 51 9.64 -1.38 11.05
CA PHE A 51 8.34 -1.45 11.71
C PHE A 51 8.43 -0.97 13.17
N GLY A 52 7.47 -0.12 13.58
CA GLY A 52 7.39 0.44 14.93
C GLY A 52 8.38 1.57 15.22
N ARG A 53 9.33 1.85 14.32
CA ARG A 53 10.31 2.95 14.44
C ARG A 53 10.37 3.82 13.19
N MET A 54 9.41 3.66 12.30
CA MET A 54 9.35 4.41 11.06
C MET A 54 9.07 5.88 11.36
N ASN A 55 9.82 6.77 10.71
CA ASN A 55 9.56 8.20 10.74
C ASN A 55 9.11 8.69 9.36
N LEU A 56 8.53 9.89 9.31
CA LEU A 56 7.95 10.43 8.08
C LEU A 56 8.95 10.54 6.93
N ARG A 57 10.20 10.92 7.25
CA ARG A 57 11.29 11.02 6.26
C ARG A 57 11.61 9.67 5.64
N SER A 58 11.72 8.63 6.47
CA SER A 58 12.00 7.26 6.03
C SER A 58 10.86 6.74 5.15
N LEU A 59 9.60 6.98 5.53
CA LEU A 59 8.44 6.59 4.73
C LEU A 59 8.43 7.29 3.36
N LYS A 60 8.68 8.60 3.31
CA LYS A 60 8.80 9.35 2.05
C LYS A 60 9.92 8.82 1.16
N LYS A 61 11.06 8.47 1.76
CA LYS A 61 12.18 7.83 1.05
C LYS A 61 11.81 6.45 0.49
N GLN A 62 10.98 5.67 1.19
CA GLN A 62 10.50 4.41 0.64
C GLN A 62 9.51 4.64 -0.50
N LEU A 63 8.61 5.62 -0.38
CA LEU A 63 7.65 5.96 -1.45
C LEU A 63 8.37 6.42 -2.72
N SER A 64 9.45 7.20 -2.60
CA SER A 64 10.26 7.59 -3.76
C SER A 64 10.97 6.43 -4.44
N ARG A 65 11.04 5.25 -3.80
CA ARG A 65 11.66 4.03 -4.36
C ARG A 65 10.68 3.16 -5.13
N VAL A 66 9.38 3.49 -5.11
CA VAL A 66 8.33 2.72 -5.79
C VAL A 66 8.61 2.51 -7.28
N PRO A 67 9.03 3.51 -8.07
CA PRO A 67 9.34 3.30 -9.49
C PRO A 67 10.45 2.26 -9.70
N GLN A 68 11.49 2.28 -8.87
CA GLN A 68 12.58 1.31 -8.95
C GLN A 68 12.10 -0.10 -8.57
N LEU A 69 11.23 -0.22 -7.56
CA LEU A 69 10.63 -1.50 -7.17
C LEU A 69 9.71 -2.06 -8.26
N ILE A 70 8.95 -1.21 -8.96
CA ILE A 70 8.13 -1.63 -10.09
C ILE A 70 9.00 -2.23 -11.21
N TYR A 71 10.13 -1.60 -11.51
CA TYR A 71 11.04 -2.08 -12.55
C TYR A 71 11.77 -3.37 -12.15
N ALA A 72 12.15 -3.50 -10.88
CA ALA A 72 12.99 -4.59 -10.39
C ALA A 72 12.26 -5.94 -10.23
N TYR A 73 10.92 -5.95 -10.16
CA TYR A 73 10.14 -7.16 -9.88
C TYR A 73 8.99 -7.33 -10.88
N GLU A 74 8.99 -8.42 -11.65
CA GLU A 74 7.96 -8.69 -12.66
C GLU A 74 6.54 -8.73 -12.08
N GLY A 75 6.37 -9.34 -10.89
CA GLY A 75 5.08 -9.40 -10.19
C GLY A 75 4.52 -8.02 -9.82
N ILE A 76 5.41 -7.04 -9.61
CA ILE A 76 5.03 -5.64 -9.36
C ILE A 76 4.76 -4.92 -10.70
N SER A 77 5.62 -5.14 -11.70
CA SER A 77 5.51 -4.54 -13.03
C SER A 77 4.17 -4.80 -13.70
N LYS A 78 3.61 -6.02 -13.55
CA LYS A 78 2.28 -6.42 -14.05
C LYS A 78 1.15 -5.46 -13.62
N TYR A 79 1.27 -4.86 -12.44
CA TYR A 79 0.27 -3.94 -11.88
C TYR A 79 0.84 -2.53 -11.67
N SER A 80 1.89 -2.17 -12.41
CA SER A 80 2.62 -0.90 -12.31
C SER A 80 1.70 0.32 -12.22
N GLY A 81 0.69 0.42 -13.09
CA GLY A 81 -0.27 1.53 -13.07
C GLY A 81 -1.06 1.65 -11.77
N LEU A 82 -1.42 0.52 -11.15
CA LEU A 82 -2.14 0.50 -9.87
C LEU A 82 -1.21 0.89 -8.71
N PHE A 83 0.02 0.36 -8.71
CA PHE A 83 1.03 0.70 -7.71
C PHE A 83 1.40 2.18 -7.76
N THR A 84 1.64 2.73 -8.95
CA THR A 84 1.94 4.15 -9.14
C THR A 84 0.79 5.03 -8.65
N ARG A 85 -0.47 4.67 -8.96
CA ARG A 85 -1.63 5.44 -8.51
C ARG A 85 -1.79 5.42 -6.99
N LEU A 86 -1.60 4.26 -6.35
CA LEU A 86 -1.68 4.14 -4.89
C LEU A 86 -0.53 4.89 -4.20
N ALA A 87 0.67 4.85 -4.77
CA ALA A 87 1.83 5.58 -4.26
C ALA A 87 1.65 7.10 -4.37
N ALA A 88 1.10 7.58 -5.49
CA ALA A 88 0.78 8.99 -5.69
C ALA A 88 -0.23 9.47 -4.65
N GLU A 89 -1.37 8.77 -4.52
CA GLU A 89 -2.40 9.09 -3.53
C GLU A 89 -1.86 9.11 -2.10
N ALA A 90 -1.12 8.07 -1.70
CA ALA A 90 -0.51 8.01 -0.37
C ALA A 90 0.46 9.18 -0.14
N GLY A 91 1.27 9.51 -1.14
CA GLY A 91 2.20 10.64 -1.11
C GLY A 91 1.49 11.98 -0.98
N GLU A 92 0.44 12.22 -1.76
CA GLU A 92 -0.36 13.45 -1.71
C GLU A 92 -1.01 13.65 -0.35
N LEU A 93 -1.66 12.62 0.20
CA LEU A 93 -2.28 12.65 1.53
C LEU A 93 -1.25 12.91 2.66
N ILE A 94 -0.07 12.29 2.57
CA ILE A 94 1.04 12.52 3.50
C ILE A 94 1.55 13.96 3.41
N LEU A 95 1.59 14.55 2.21
CA LEU A 95 2.02 15.93 2.03
C LEU A 95 0.96 16.92 2.53
N ALA A 96 -0.32 16.65 2.28
CA ALA A 96 -1.44 17.49 2.71
C ALA A 96 -1.61 17.52 4.23
N GLY A 97 -1.40 16.38 4.91
CA GLY A 97 -1.68 16.27 6.35
C GLY A 97 -0.72 17.06 7.27
N GLY A 98 0.39 17.59 6.76
CA GLY A 98 1.18 18.64 7.41
C GLY A 98 1.87 18.31 8.74
N GLN A 99 1.69 17.13 9.34
CA GLN A 99 2.37 16.81 10.61
C GLN A 99 3.85 16.48 10.37
N LYS A 100 4.65 16.76 11.40
CA LYS A 100 6.11 16.60 11.32
C LYS A 100 6.57 15.16 11.58
N ASP A 101 5.74 14.33 12.22
CA ASP A 101 6.11 12.97 12.61
C ASP A 101 4.94 11.98 12.47
N LEU A 102 5.27 10.69 12.40
CA LEU A 102 4.33 9.57 12.42
C LEU A 102 3.90 9.23 13.85
N GLY A 103 4.84 9.27 14.80
CA GLY A 103 4.61 8.81 16.17
C GLY A 103 4.14 7.34 16.24
N VAL A 104 3.52 6.98 17.37
CA VAL A 104 2.99 5.63 17.61
C VAL A 104 1.82 5.33 16.68
N ASN A 105 0.89 6.27 16.52
CA ASN A 105 -0.32 6.08 15.71
C ASN A 105 0.00 5.87 14.22
N GLY A 106 0.97 6.63 13.68
CA GLY A 106 1.42 6.45 12.30
C GLY A 106 2.12 5.12 12.09
N ASN A 107 2.97 4.68 13.03
CA ASN A 107 3.59 3.36 12.97
C ASN A 107 2.54 2.23 13.03
N PHE A 108 1.52 2.39 13.88
CA PHE A 108 0.42 1.43 13.97
C PHE A 108 -0.40 1.39 12.66
N ALA A 109 -0.84 2.54 12.16
CA ALA A 109 -1.58 2.66 10.92
C ALA A 109 -0.83 2.06 9.72
N PHE A 110 0.48 2.35 9.62
CA PHE A 110 1.34 1.76 8.59
C PHE A 110 1.39 0.24 8.71
N THR A 111 1.62 -0.27 9.92
CA THR A 111 1.77 -1.72 10.16
C THR A 111 0.47 -2.46 9.86
N VAL A 112 -0.68 -1.94 10.30
CA VAL A 112 -1.99 -2.52 10.00
C VAL A 112 -2.26 -2.49 8.49
N GLY A 113 -1.97 -1.37 7.82
CA GLY A 113 -2.08 -1.27 6.36
C GLY A 113 -1.20 -2.30 5.65
N PHE A 114 0.05 -2.46 6.10
CA PHE A 114 1.01 -3.42 5.55
C PHE A 114 0.55 -4.86 5.72
N SER A 115 0.18 -5.27 6.93
CA SER A 115 -0.26 -6.63 7.22
C SER A 115 -1.52 -7.04 6.44
N ASN A 116 -2.42 -6.09 6.19
CA ASN A 116 -3.65 -6.32 5.43
C ASN A 116 -3.52 -5.93 3.94
N GLY A 117 -2.31 -5.61 3.50
CA GLY A 117 -2.03 -5.05 2.18
C GLY A 117 -2.61 -5.86 1.02
N PRO A 118 -2.41 -7.20 0.97
CA PRO A 118 -2.93 -8.02 -0.12
C PRO A 118 -4.45 -7.98 -0.28
N ASP A 119 -5.20 -8.02 0.82
CA ASP A 119 -6.66 -8.00 0.77
C ASP A 119 -7.17 -6.58 0.47
N LEU A 120 -6.59 -5.57 1.11
CA LEU A 120 -7.01 -4.19 0.96
C LEU A 120 -6.66 -3.61 -0.41
N PHE A 121 -5.54 -4.01 -1.02
CA PHE A 121 -5.15 -3.55 -2.35
C PHE A 121 -6.26 -3.84 -3.37
N TRP A 122 -6.78 -5.08 -3.38
CA TRP A 122 -7.87 -5.45 -4.28
C TRP A 122 -9.22 -4.86 -3.87
N LYS A 123 -9.44 -4.59 -2.59
CA LYS A 123 -10.60 -3.83 -2.13
C LYS A 123 -10.58 -2.38 -2.64
N ILE A 124 -9.41 -1.74 -2.64
CA ILE A 124 -9.20 -0.35 -3.12
C ILE A 124 -9.42 -0.25 -4.62
N PHE A 125 -8.87 -1.18 -5.40
CA PHE A 125 -8.98 -1.10 -6.85
C PHE A 125 -10.25 -1.75 -7.40
N LYS A 126 -11.00 -2.48 -6.55
CA LYS A 126 -11.98 -3.50 -6.95
C LYS A 126 -11.22 -4.54 -7.79
N LYS A 127 -11.18 -5.82 -7.38
CA LYS A 127 -10.72 -6.89 -8.29
C LYS A 127 -11.50 -6.67 -9.58
N THR A 128 -10.83 -6.26 -10.66
CA THR A 128 -11.48 -5.94 -11.92
C THR A 128 -12.35 -7.14 -12.24
N GLU A 129 -13.66 -6.96 -12.17
CA GLU A 129 -14.57 -8.06 -12.46
C GLU A 129 -14.29 -8.49 -13.89
N SER A 130 -14.05 -9.80 -14.04
CA SER A 130 -13.97 -10.57 -15.27
C SER A 130 -12.72 -10.44 -16.15
N SER A 131 -11.67 -11.19 -15.81
CA SER A 131 -11.26 -12.26 -16.72
C SER A 131 -12.31 -13.38 -16.64
N LYS A 132 -13.45 -13.15 -17.31
CA LYS A 132 -14.30 -14.25 -17.75
C LYS A 132 -13.55 -14.87 -18.91
N ASN A 133 -12.86 -15.99 -18.65
CA ASN A 133 -12.70 -17.01 -19.67
C ASN A 133 -14.13 -17.39 -20.08
N VAL A 134 -14.59 -16.85 -21.22
CA VAL A 134 -15.74 -17.43 -21.92
C VAL A 134 -15.16 -18.58 -22.74
N ASN A 135 -15.23 -19.75 -22.10
CA ASN A 135 -15.48 -21.07 -22.68
C ASN A 135 -14.58 -21.51 -23.85
N GLU A 136 -13.53 -22.27 -23.52
CA GLU A 136 -13.34 -23.56 -24.17
C GLU A 136 -14.44 -24.50 -23.64
N GLU A 137 -15.41 -24.84 -24.50
CA GLU A 137 -16.09 -26.14 -24.64
C GLU A 137 -17.42 -25.96 -25.40
N GLY A 138 -17.52 -26.59 -26.58
CA GLY A 138 -18.78 -27.05 -27.16
C GLY A 138 -19.35 -26.26 -28.34
N ASN A 139 -18.85 -26.52 -29.56
CA ASN A 139 -19.67 -27.09 -30.65
C ASN A 139 -18.79 -27.70 -31.75
#